data_AF-A0A8T5EX79-F1
#
_entry.id   AF-A0A8T5EX79-F1
#
_cell.length_a   1.000
_cell.length_b   1.000
_cell.length_c   1.000
_cell.angle_alpha   90.00
_cell.angle_beta   90.00
_cell.angle_gamma   90.00
#
_symmetry.space_group_name_H-M   'P 1'
#
loop_
_entity.id
_entity.type
_entity.pdbx_description
1 polymer ?
#
loop_
_entity_poly.entity_id
_entity_poly.type
_entity_poly.pdbx_seq_one_letter_code
_entity_poly.pdbx_strand_id
1 'polypeptide(L)'
;MDQRNIKARLGDYVKNIPLKLSKFNQKYKLSLVFLVILVPAAAIGTGYWYFFTDPGLDLHMVSGTEYISNEEGQLIVRMTDYTGEPISDATCYANILFPNKFNFITNQPMTESTESGNYYYLFTTPSTVGIYEYTIKCSYVRNGQLVTSAISHSFHVSPALISMLQQLNETRVQLEDAKEELLIVLELVNESLEASVTQKIDTEADVRDQKMKDMGDAISEIFT
;
A
#
# COMPACT_ATOMS: atom_id res chain seq x y z
N MET A 1 -6.70 -17.76 19.59
CA MET A 1 -6.78 -19.20 19.96
C MET A 1 -6.92 -19.27 21.47
N ASP A 2 -8.01 -19.82 22.01
CA ASP A 2 -8.39 -19.72 23.43
C ASP A 2 -7.60 -20.70 24.32
N GLN A 3 -6.75 -20.15 25.19
CA GLN A 3 -5.89 -20.88 26.13
C GLN A 3 -6.69 -21.74 27.13
N ARG A 4 -7.98 -21.46 27.36
CA ARG A 4 -8.82 -22.21 28.31
C ARG A 4 -9.24 -23.59 27.80
N ASN A 5 -9.31 -23.79 26.47
CA ASN A 5 -9.72 -25.07 25.87
C ASN A 5 -8.58 -26.11 25.78
N ILE A 6 -7.33 -25.69 25.92
CA ILE A 6 -6.17 -26.58 25.82
C ILE A 6 -5.98 -27.39 27.11
N LYS A 7 -6.19 -26.77 28.29
CA LYS A 7 -6.06 -27.46 29.58
C LYS A 7 -7.07 -28.60 29.78
N ALA A 8 -8.31 -28.44 29.29
CA ALA A 8 -9.35 -29.46 29.44
C ALA A 8 -9.06 -30.73 28.61
N ARG A 9 -8.50 -30.58 27.40
CA ARG A 9 -8.21 -31.72 26.52
C ARG A 9 -6.96 -32.52 26.93
N LEU A 10 -5.98 -31.89 27.58
CA LEU A 10 -4.77 -32.59 28.04
C LEU A 10 -5.01 -33.46 29.29
N GLY A 11 -5.98 -33.09 30.13
CA GLY A 11 -6.29 -33.83 31.36
C GLY A 11 -6.81 -35.26 31.12
N ASP A 12 -7.61 -35.45 30.06
CA ASP A 12 -8.20 -36.75 29.72
C ASP A 12 -7.22 -37.68 29.00
N TYR A 13 -6.23 -37.14 28.29
CA TYR A 13 -5.25 -37.95 27.55
C TYR A 13 -4.26 -38.68 28.46
N VAL A 14 -3.90 -38.10 29.60
CA VAL A 14 -2.93 -38.70 30.54
C VAL A 14 -3.56 -39.84 31.35
N LYS A 15 -4.88 -39.81 31.60
CA LYS A 15 -5.57 -40.82 32.42
C LYS A 15 -5.80 -42.16 31.71
N ASN A 16 -5.74 -42.20 30.38
CA ASN A 16 -6.15 -43.36 29.59
C ASN A 16 -5.01 -44.05 28.83
N ILE A 17 -3.77 -43.97 29.31
CA ILE A 17 -2.67 -44.77 28.76
C ILE A 17 -2.52 -46.04 29.62
N PRO A 18 -3.08 -47.20 29.20
CA PRO A 18 -3.05 -48.42 30.00
C PRO A 18 -1.70 -49.12 29.84
N LEU A 19 -0.64 -48.55 30.42
CA LEU A 19 0.65 -49.22 30.53
C LEU A 19 0.57 -50.30 31.62
N LYS A 20 0.06 -51.50 31.27
CA LYS A 20 0.16 -52.71 32.10
C LYS A 20 1.63 -53.16 32.17
N LEU A 21 2.44 -52.46 32.97
CA LEU A 21 3.86 -52.75 33.20
C LEU A 21 4.10 -53.87 34.24
N SER A 22 3.08 -54.63 34.64
CA SER A 22 3.21 -55.54 35.79
C SER A 22 4.13 -56.75 35.56
N LYS A 23 4.47 -57.09 34.31
CA LYS A 23 5.31 -58.26 33.98
C LYS A 23 6.74 -57.94 33.53
N PHE A 24 7.14 -56.67 33.49
CA PHE A 24 8.51 -56.32 33.08
C PHE A 24 9.49 -56.41 34.26
N ASN A 25 10.62 -57.08 34.04
CA ASN A 25 11.68 -57.26 35.03
C ASN A 25 12.19 -55.89 35.53
N GLN A 26 12.32 -55.73 36.85
CA GLN A 26 12.49 -54.45 37.56
C GLN A 26 13.66 -53.60 37.01
N LYS A 27 14.71 -54.24 36.50
CA LYS A 27 15.86 -53.58 35.86
C LYS A 27 15.49 -52.80 34.59
N TYR A 28 14.52 -53.26 33.81
CA TYR A 28 14.10 -52.60 32.57
C TYR A 28 13.04 -51.52 32.80
N LYS A 29 12.32 -51.55 33.93
CA LYS A 29 11.37 -50.49 34.30
C LYS A 29 12.07 -49.15 34.52
N LEU A 30 13.22 -49.17 35.20
CA LEU A 30 14.01 -47.95 35.44
C LEU A 30 14.53 -47.39 34.10
N SER A 31 15.04 -48.25 33.23
CA SER A 31 15.52 -47.87 31.89
C SER A 31 14.42 -47.25 31.02
N LEU A 32 13.21 -47.81 31.04
CA LEU A 32 12.07 -47.29 30.29
C LEU A 32 11.65 -45.89 30.77
N VAL A 33 11.64 -45.66 32.09
CA VAL A 33 11.32 -44.34 32.67
C VAL A 33 12.35 -43.29 32.27
N PHE A 34 13.65 -43.63 32.31
CA PHE A 34 14.71 -42.73 31.84
C PHE A 34 14.54 -42.39 30.36
N LEU A 35 14.20 -43.36 29.51
CA LEU A 35 14.01 -43.13 28.08
C LEU A 35 12.80 -42.21 27.79
N VAL A 36 11.70 -42.39 28.52
CA VAL A 36 10.49 -41.55 28.39
C VAL A 36 10.73 -40.10 28.83
N ILE A 37 11.70 -39.83 29.71
CA ILE A 37 12.01 -38.46 30.16
C ILE A 37 13.15 -37.84 29.34
N LEU A 38 14.21 -38.59 29.05
CA LEU A 38 15.38 -38.10 28.32
C LEU A 38 15.07 -37.77 26.87
N VAL A 39 14.22 -38.55 26.19
CA VAL A 39 13.90 -38.30 24.78
C VAL A 39 13.15 -36.96 24.60
N PRO A 40 12.09 -36.65 25.37
CA PRO A 40 11.47 -35.33 25.33
C PRO A 40 12.40 -34.21 25.80
N ALA A 41 13.19 -34.40 26.86
CA ALA A 41 14.11 -33.38 27.34
C ALA A 41 15.20 -33.06 26.30
N ALA A 42 15.74 -34.08 25.61
CA ALA A 42 16.67 -33.90 24.52
C ALA A 42 16.01 -33.21 23.31
N ALA A 43 14.79 -33.60 22.94
CA ALA A 43 14.06 -32.97 21.84
C ALA A 43 13.71 -31.49 22.13
N ILE A 44 13.36 -31.17 23.38
CA ILE A 44 13.15 -29.79 23.82
C ILE A 44 14.49 -29.04 23.81
N GLY A 45 15.55 -29.65 24.34
CA GLY A 45 16.89 -29.04 24.37
C GLY A 45 17.45 -28.75 22.98
N THR A 46 17.31 -29.67 22.03
CA THR A 46 17.74 -29.46 20.64
C THR A 46 16.85 -28.47 19.90
N GLY A 47 15.54 -28.50 20.15
CA GLY A 47 14.60 -27.51 19.60
C GLY A 47 14.89 -26.10 20.11
N TYR A 48 15.17 -25.96 21.41
CA TYR A 48 15.57 -24.69 22.01
C TYR A 48 16.91 -24.22 21.46
N TRP A 49 17.93 -25.11 21.41
CA TRP A 49 19.22 -24.77 20.82
C TRP A 49 19.07 -24.26 19.39
N TYR A 50 18.37 -25.01 18.52
CA TYR A 50 18.15 -24.63 17.13
C TYR A 50 17.46 -23.25 16.99
N PHE A 51 16.44 -23.00 17.81
CA PHE A 51 15.69 -21.74 17.78
C PHE A 51 16.53 -20.54 18.24
N PHE A 52 17.47 -20.73 19.17
CA PHE A 52 18.31 -19.66 19.69
C PHE A 52 19.66 -19.51 18.99
N THR A 53 20.08 -20.49 18.18
CA THR A 53 21.38 -20.43 17.47
C THR A 53 21.34 -19.76 16.10
N ASP A 54 20.17 -19.43 15.58
CA ASP A 54 20.08 -18.62 14.37
C ASP A 54 19.52 -17.24 14.72
N PRO A 55 20.35 -16.30 15.23
CA PRO A 55 19.96 -14.91 15.43
C PRO A 55 19.83 -14.20 14.08
N GLY A 56 19.01 -14.78 13.19
CA GLY A 56 19.00 -14.58 11.76
C GLY A 56 18.99 -13.12 11.37
N LEU A 57 19.64 -12.84 10.24
CA LEU A 57 19.49 -11.60 9.52
C LEU A 57 18.10 -11.59 8.89
N ASP A 58 17.25 -10.64 9.30
CA ASP A 58 15.93 -10.47 8.72
C ASP A 58 15.96 -9.38 7.66
N LEU A 59 15.43 -9.70 6.47
CA LEU A 59 15.29 -8.76 5.36
C LEU A 59 13.81 -8.58 5.09
N HIS A 60 13.38 -7.32 5.06
CA HIS A 60 12.01 -6.96 4.73
C HIS A 60 11.97 -6.00 3.55
N MET A 61 11.07 -6.25 2.60
CA MET A 61 10.83 -5.28 1.54
C MET A 61 9.97 -4.12 2.05
N VAL A 62 10.38 -2.91 1.69
CA VAL A 62 9.68 -1.65 2.02
C VAL A 62 9.17 -0.93 0.76
N SER A 63 9.73 -1.23 -0.42
CA SER A 63 9.34 -0.61 -1.68
C SER A 63 7.92 -0.94 -2.14
N GLY A 64 7.36 -0.05 -2.97
CA GLY A 64 6.11 -0.28 -3.69
C GLY A 64 6.18 -1.42 -4.71
N THR A 65 5.02 -1.86 -5.17
CA THR A 65 4.85 -3.03 -6.06
C THR A 65 4.33 -2.65 -7.45
N GLU A 66 4.04 -1.38 -7.71
CA GLU A 66 3.44 -0.90 -8.95
C GLU A 66 4.13 0.36 -9.46
N TYR A 67 4.39 0.40 -10.76
CA TYR A 67 4.98 1.54 -11.45
C TYR A 67 4.37 1.76 -12.83
N ILE A 68 4.49 3.00 -13.31
CA ILE A 68 4.29 3.45 -14.69
C ILE A 68 5.57 3.16 -15.48
N SER A 69 5.46 3.01 -16.79
CA SER A 69 6.64 2.87 -17.66
C SER A 69 7.41 4.19 -17.81
N ASN A 70 8.74 4.09 -17.86
CA ASN A 70 9.67 5.20 -18.04
C ASN A 70 9.66 6.26 -16.93
N GLU A 71 9.24 5.90 -15.71
CA GLU A 71 9.33 6.76 -14.53
C GLU A 71 10.49 6.35 -13.61
N GLU A 72 10.80 7.17 -12.62
CA GLU A 72 11.75 6.79 -11.58
C GLU A 72 11.11 5.80 -10.62
N GLY A 73 11.65 4.58 -10.56
CA GLY A 73 11.32 3.56 -9.59
C GLY A 73 12.38 3.45 -8.49
N GLN A 74 12.01 2.84 -7.37
CA GLN A 74 12.89 2.66 -6.23
C GLN A 74 12.68 1.30 -5.57
N LEU A 75 13.77 0.54 -5.38
CA LEU A 75 13.80 -0.63 -4.52
C LEU A 75 14.27 -0.21 -3.13
N ILE A 76 13.59 -0.69 -2.08
CA ILE A 76 13.96 -0.39 -0.69
C ILE A 76 13.86 -1.69 0.12
N VAL A 77 14.96 -2.09 0.74
CA VAL A 77 15.00 -3.19 1.71
C VAL A 77 15.33 -2.63 3.08
N ARG A 78 14.74 -3.22 4.12
CA ARG A 78 15.10 -3.00 5.52
C ARG A 78 15.81 -4.23 6.04
N MET A 79 16.97 -4.02 6.64
CA MET A 79 17.74 -5.05 7.33
C MET A 79 17.62 -4.86 8.83
N THR A 80 17.19 -5.91 9.50
CA THR A 80 17.10 -5.96 10.96
C THR A 80 17.72 -7.23 11.49
N ASP A 81 18.15 -7.21 12.76
CA ASP A 81 18.45 -8.44 13.46
C ASP A 81 17.19 -9.14 13.96
N TYR A 82 17.37 -10.31 14.57
CA TYR A 82 16.31 -11.10 15.19
C TYR A 82 15.54 -10.38 16.32
N THR A 83 16.06 -9.27 16.85
CA THR A 83 15.38 -8.43 17.85
C THR A 83 14.60 -7.28 17.22
N GLY A 84 14.72 -7.09 15.90
CA GLY A 84 14.12 -6.00 15.16
C GLY A 84 14.97 -4.73 15.13
N GLU A 85 16.19 -4.76 15.68
CA GLU A 85 17.10 -3.61 15.64
C GLU A 85 17.69 -3.47 14.23
N PRO A 86 17.74 -2.25 13.67
CA PRO A 86 18.24 -2.03 12.33
C PRO A 86 19.74 -2.31 12.23
N ILE A 87 20.15 -2.91 11.11
CA ILE A 87 21.57 -3.18 10.82
C ILE A 87 22.06 -2.16 9.81
N SER A 88 22.92 -1.25 10.26
CA SER A 88 23.65 -0.29 9.42
C SER A 88 24.98 -0.87 8.89
N ASP A 89 25.63 -0.16 7.96
CA ASP A 89 26.92 -0.53 7.34
C ASP A 89 26.93 -1.88 6.60
N ALA A 90 25.78 -2.34 6.11
CA ALA A 90 25.67 -3.51 5.26
C ALA A 90 26.02 -3.19 3.80
N THR A 91 26.51 -4.19 3.08
CA THR A 91 26.70 -4.14 1.63
C THR A 91 25.53 -4.85 0.95
N CYS A 92 24.68 -4.09 0.25
CA CYS A 92 23.52 -4.60 -0.47
C CYS A 92 23.68 -4.46 -1.98
N TYR A 93 23.25 -5.48 -2.72
CA TYR A 93 23.20 -5.49 -4.17
C TYR A 93 21.82 -5.91 -4.68
N ALA A 94 21.30 -5.18 -5.66
CA ALA A 94 20.05 -5.49 -6.34
C ALA A 94 20.29 -6.11 -7.73
N ASN A 95 19.43 -7.06 -8.08
CA ASN A 95 19.28 -7.60 -9.42
C ASN A 95 17.82 -7.47 -9.82
N ILE A 96 17.53 -7.09 -11.07
CA ILE A 96 16.18 -7.03 -11.63
C ILE A 96 16.15 -7.83 -12.94
N LEU A 97 15.14 -8.66 -13.10
CA LEU A 97 14.85 -9.43 -14.29
C LEU A 97 13.64 -8.83 -15.02
N PHE A 98 13.74 -8.78 -16.35
CA PHE A 98 12.61 -8.54 -17.22
C PHE A 98 11.53 -9.62 -17.06
N PRO A 99 10.28 -9.39 -17.53
CA PRO A 99 9.22 -10.38 -17.48
C PRO A 99 9.56 -11.71 -18.19
N ASN A 100 10.41 -11.64 -19.21
CA ASN A 100 10.95 -12.78 -19.94
C ASN A 100 12.15 -13.47 -19.23
N LYS A 101 12.46 -13.08 -17.99
CA LYS A 101 13.53 -13.60 -17.12
C LYS A 101 14.96 -13.32 -17.57
N PHE A 102 15.16 -12.43 -18.56
CA PHE A 102 16.50 -11.90 -18.85
C PHE A 102 16.88 -10.78 -17.89
N ASN A 103 18.18 -10.58 -17.67
CA ASN A 103 18.69 -9.54 -16.78
C ASN A 103 18.35 -8.15 -17.32
N PHE A 104 17.66 -7.34 -16.51
CA PHE A 104 17.52 -5.90 -16.71
C PHE A 104 18.64 -5.15 -15.98
N ILE A 105 18.83 -5.48 -14.70
CA ILE A 105 19.83 -4.87 -13.82
C ILE A 105 20.57 -5.99 -13.08
N THR A 106 21.89 -5.90 -13.00
CA THR A 106 22.73 -6.92 -12.37
C THR A 106 23.71 -6.31 -11.38
N ASN A 107 23.77 -6.88 -10.17
CA ASN A 107 24.68 -6.54 -9.08
C ASN A 107 24.86 -5.03 -8.85
N GLN A 108 23.75 -4.28 -8.84
CA GLN A 108 23.82 -2.84 -8.57
C GLN A 108 23.92 -2.57 -7.07
N PRO A 109 24.92 -1.79 -6.62
CA PRO A 109 25.04 -1.45 -5.21
C PRO A 109 23.85 -0.61 -4.77
N MET A 110 23.36 -0.87 -3.56
CA MET A 110 22.32 -0.07 -2.91
C MET A 110 22.97 0.90 -1.92
N THR A 111 22.31 2.03 -1.68
CA THR A 111 22.77 3.09 -0.77
C THR A 111 21.98 3.04 0.52
N GLU A 112 22.64 3.16 1.67
CA GLU A 112 21.92 3.34 2.95
C GLU A 112 21.18 4.68 2.96
N SER A 113 19.92 4.67 3.38
CA SER A 113 19.12 5.88 3.50
C SER A 113 19.37 6.60 4.84
N THR A 114 18.69 7.71 5.07
CA THR A 114 18.72 8.40 6.38
C THR A 114 18.03 7.62 7.49
N GLU A 115 17.16 6.66 7.14
CA GLU A 115 16.54 5.73 8.07
C GLU A 115 17.46 4.50 8.24
N SER A 116 17.93 4.27 9.47
CA SER A 116 18.89 3.19 9.76
C SER A 116 18.36 1.82 9.32
N GLY A 117 19.24 1.02 8.73
CA GLY A 117 18.92 -0.32 8.21
C GLY A 117 18.13 -0.32 6.90
N ASN A 118 17.70 0.83 6.37
CA ASN A 118 17.08 0.90 5.05
C ASN A 118 18.14 1.13 3.96
N TYR A 119 18.15 0.27 2.96
CA TYR A 119 18.99 0.40 1.76
C TYR A 119 18.11 0.55 0.54
N TYR A 120 18.45 1.49 -0.34
CA TYR A 120 17.67 1.79 -1.53
C TYR A 120 18.50 1.79 -2.82
N TYR A 121 17.82 1.53 -3.93
CA TYR A 121 18.36 1.68 -5.28
C TYR A 121 17.32 2.34 -6.18
N LEU A 122 17.72 3.44 -6.83
CA LEU A 122 16.91 4.16 -7.80
C LEU A 122 17.18 3.61 -9.20
N PHE A 123 16.12 3.45 -9.99
CA PHE A 123 16.21 2.99 -11.38
C PHE A 123 15.13 3.65 -12.23
N THR A 124 15.29 3.65 -13.54
CA THR A 124 14.21 4.04 -14.46
C THR A 124 13.43 2.80 -14.85
N THR A 125 12.11 2.83 -14.68
CA THR A 125 11.26 1.70 -15.04
C THR A 125 11.25 1.52 -16.55
N PRO A 126 11.33 0.29 -17.05
CA PRO A 126 11.38 0.04 -18.49
C PRO A 126 10.03 0.30 -19.17
N SER A 127 10.07 0.53 -20.49
CA SER A 127 8.87 0.70 -21.32
C SER A 127 8.05 -0.57 -21.50
N THR A 128 8.66 -1.73 -21.26
CA THR A 128 8.01 -3.04 -21.40
C THR A 128 7.08 -3.29 -20.21
N VAL A 129 5.81 -3.51 -20.48
CA VAL A 129 4.83 -3.84 -19.45
C VAL A 129 4.99 -5.28 -18.97
N GLY A 130 4.67 -5.53 -17.70
CA GLY A 130 4.67 -6.87 -17.13
C GLY A 130 5.16 -6.93 -15.70
N ILE A 131 5.40 -8.17 -15.24
CA ILE A 131 5.85 -8.48 -13.89
C ILE A 131 7.36 -8.67 -13.93
N TYR A 132 8.06 -7.77 -13.24
CA TYR A 132 9.50 -7.81 -13.04
C TYR A 132 9.79 -8.54 -11.75
N GLU A 133 10.81 -9.39 -11.75
CA GLU A 133 11.32 -10.02 -10.54
C GLU A 133 12.60 -9.31 -10.13
N TYR A 134 12.82 -9.13 -8.84
CA TYR A 134 14.08 -8.62 -8.35
C TYR A 134 14.54 -9.42 -7.14
N THR A 135 15.85 -9.45 -6.95
CA THR A 135 16.50 -10.09 -5.82
C THR A 135 17.51 -9.14 -5.22
N ILE A 136 17.40 -8.94 -3.92
CA ILE A 136 18.34 -8.13 -3.16
C ILE A 136 19.14 -9.08 -2.28
N LYS A 137 20.46 -8.95 -2.33
CA LYS A 137 21.40 -9.68 -1.49
C LYS A 137 22.15 -8.69 -0.63
N CYS A 138 22.09 -8.89 0.68
CA CYS A 138 22.79 -8.03 1.62
C CYS A 138 23.73 -8.85 2.49
N SER A 139 24.89 -8.29 2.78
CA SER A 139 25.87 -8.88 3.67
C SER A 139 26.43 -7.86 4.66
N TYR A 140 26.72 -8.31 5.87
CA TYR A 140 27.33 -7.48 6.91
C TYR A 140 28.22 -8.35 7.81
N VAL A 141 29.13 -7.74 8.54
CA VAL A 141 30.06 -8.46 9.42
C VAL A 141 29.51 -8.46 10.84
N ARG A 142 29.22 -9.65 11.38
CA ARG A 142 28.84 -9.87 12.78
C ARG A 142 29.87 -10.73 13.48
N ASN A 143 30.46 -10.23 14.56
CA ASN A 143 31.48 -10.95 15.34
C ASN A 143 32.66 -11.46 14.48
N GLY A 144 33.07 -10.68 13.47
CA GLY A 144 34.15 -11.05 12.55
C GLY A 144 33.76 -12.05 11.45
N GLN A 145 32.51 -12.51 11.42
CA GLN A 145 31.98 -13.39 10.38
C GLN A 145 31.08 -12.61 9.42
N LEU A 146 31.28 -12.80 8.12
CA LEU A 146 30.38 -12.28 7.08
C LEU A 146 29.08 -13.09 7.10
N VAL A 147 27.96 -12.41 7.35
CA VAL A 147 26.61 -12.97 7.28
C VAL A 147 25.94 -12.40 6.04
N THR A 148 25.30 -13.27 5.25
CA THR A 148 24.63 -12.89 4.00
C THR A 148 23.20 -13.39 4.01
N SER A 149 22.26 -12.56 3.58
CA SER A 149 20.87 -12.96 3.34
C SER A 149 20.40 -12.39 2.00
N ALA A 150 19.36 -13.00 1.45
CA ALA A 150 18.78 -12.64 0.18
C ALA A 150 17.27 -12.68 0.25
N ILE A 151 16.63 -11.73 -0.43
CA ILE A 151 15.18 -11.69 -0.56
C ILE A 151 14.80 -11.46 -2.02
N SER A 152 13.72 -12.08 -2.48
CA SER A 152 13.21 -11.97 -3.84
C SER A 152 11.75 -11.53 -3.82
N HIS A 153 11.41 -10.56 -4.66
CA HIS A 153 10.06 -10.03 -4.80
C HIS A 153 9.80 -9.66 -6.27
N SER A 154 8.63 -9.09 -6.54
CA SER A 154 8.25 -8.60 -7.86
C SER A 154 7.64 -7.20 -7.79
N PHE A 155 7.72 -6.47 -8.90
CA PHE A 155 6.93 -5.27 -9.14
C PHE A 155 6.28 -5.33 -10.52
N HIS A 156 5.22 -4.54 -10.70
CA HIS A 156 4.44 -4.52 -11.93
C HIS A 156 4.64 -3.19 -12.64
N VAL A 157 4.97 -3.24 -13.93
CA VAL A 157 4.84 -2.09 -14.84
C VAL A 157 3.50 -2.23 -15.54
N SER A 158 2.50 -1.45 -15.10
CA SER A 158 1.10 -1.68 -15.45
C SER A 158 0.61 -0.76 -16.57
N PRO A 159 0.04 -1.29 -17.67
CA PRO A 159 -0.63 -0.47 -18.68
C PRO A 159 -1.90 0.18 -18.13
N ALA A 160 -2.54 -0.41 -17.11
CA ALA A 160 -3.79 0.11 -16.56
C ALA A 160 -3.60 1.50 -15.92
N LEU A 161 -2.45 1.75 -15.29
CA LEU A 161 -2.15 3.05 -14.69
C LEU A 161 -1.98 4.13 -15.76
N ILE A 162 -1.41 3.77 -16.91
CA ILE A 162 -1.32 4.66 -18.08
C ILE A 162 -2.73 4.97 -18.61
N SER A 163 -3.60 3.97 -18.73
CA SER A 163 -4.98 4.17 -19.16
C SER A 163 -5.78 5.06 -18.21
N MET A 164 -5.58 4.89 -16.89
CA MET A 164 -6.21 5.76 -15.89
C MET A 164 -5.74 7.21 -16.01
N LEU A 165 -4.44 7.45 -16.23
CA LEU A 165 -3.91 8.79 -16.45
C LEU A 165 -4.50 9.43 -17.71
N GLN A 166 -4.64 8.66 -18.79
CA GLN A 166 -5.27 9.15 -20.01
C GLN A 166 -6.74 9.52 -19.77
N GLN A 167 -7.51 8.64 -19.11
CA GLN A 167 -8.92 8.92 -18.77
C GLN A 167 -9.06 10.15 -17.88
N LEU A 168 -8.17 10.33 -16.90
CA LEU A 168 -8.15 11.52 -16.05
C LEU A 168 -7.88 12.79 -16.86
N ASN A 169 -6.96 12.73 -17.82
CA ASN A 169 -6.65 13.87 -18.67
C ASN A 169 -7.82 14.20 -19.62
N GLU A 170 -8.46 13.20 -20.21
CA GLU A 170 -9.67 13.36 -21.03
C GLU A 170 -10.82 13.97 -20.22
N THR A 171 -11.05 13.46 -19.00
CA THR A 171 -12.07 13.99 -18.08
C THR A 171 -11.78 15.43 -17.71
N ARG A 172 -10.52 15.79 -17.48
CA ARG A 172 -10.11 17.16 -17.19
C ARG A 172 -10.43 18.11 -18.35
N VAL A 173 -10.14 17.71 -19.58
CA VAL A 173 -10.45 18.52 -20.77
C VAL A 173 -11.96 18.72 -20.89
N GLN A 174 -12.75 17.64 -20.79
CA GLN A 174 -14.21 17.71 -20.83
C GLN A 174 -14.78 18.64 -19.75
N LEU A 175 -14.16 18.67 -18.56
CA LEU A 175 -14.58 19.55 -17.47
C LEU A 175 -14.29 21.03 -17.78
N GLU A 176 -13.17 21.35 -18.39
CA GLU A 176 -12.87 22.74 -18.80
C GLU A 176 -13.79 23.18 -19.95
N ASP A 177 -14.07 22.31 -20.92
CA ASP A 177 -15.01 22.62 -22.01
C ASP A 177 -16.43 22.88 -21.46
N ALA A 178 -16.92 22.01 -20.57
CA ALA A 178 -18.24 22.18 -19.93
C ALA A 178 -18.32 23.46 -19.09
N LYS A 179 -17.20 23.88 -18.50
CA LYS A 179 -17.11 25.14 -17.75
C LYS A 179 -17.17 26.36 -18.68
N GLU A 180 -16.54 26.30 -19.85
CA GLU A 180 -16.62 27.37 -20.85
C GLU A 180 -18.04 27.49 -21.41
N GLU A 181 -18.68 26.36 -21.73
CA GLU A 181 -20.10 26.35 -22.14
C GLU A 181 -21.01 26.97 -21.06
N LEU A 182 -20.78 26.63 -19.79
CA LEU A 182 -21.55 27.19 -18.67
C LEU A 182 -21.35 28.70 -18.53
N LEU A 183 -20.15 29.22 -18.78
CA LEU A 183 -19.88 30.67 -18.74
C LEU A 183 -20.64 31.42 -19.83
N ILE A 184 -20.68 30.86 -21.04
CA ILE A 184 -21.46 31.44 -22.16
C ILE A 184 -22.95 31.46 -21.81
N VAL A 185 -23.48 30.35 -21.27
CA VAL A 185 -24.89 30.30 -20.84
C VAL A 185 -25.19 31.33 -19.75
N LEU A 186 -24.27 31.51 -18.80
CA LEU A 186 -24.41 32.49 -17.74
C LEU A 186 -24.45 33.93 -18.28
N GLU A 187 -23.60 34.27 -19.24
CA GLU A 187 -23.57 35.57 -19.89
C GLU A 187 -24.87 35.85 -20.66
N LEU A 188 -25.34 34.89 -21.46
CA LEU A 188 -26.61 35.01 -22.19
C LEU A 188 -27.82 35.18 -21.25
N VAL A 189 -27.83 34.47 -20.12
CA VAL A 189 -28.88 34.63 -19.10
C VAL A 189 -28.81 36.02 -18.47
N ASN A 190 -27.61 36.56 -18.21
CA ASN A 190 -27.46 37.91 -17.69
C ASN A 190 -27.98 38.96 -18.69
N GLU A 191 -27.61 38.86 -19.96
CA GLU A 191 -28.11 39.76 -21.02
C GLU A 191 -29.64 39.68 -21.18
N SER A 192 -30.20 38.47 -21.18
CA SER A 192 -31.66 38.28 -21.28
C SER A 192 -32.41 38.85 -20.07
N LEU A 193 -31.84 38.72 -18.87
CA LEU A 193 -32.41 39.27 -17.66
C LEU A 193 -32.39 40.80 -17.68
N GLU A 194 -31.28 41.41 -18.09
CA GLU A 194 -31.16 42.86 -18.26
C GLU A 194 -32.18 43.42 -19.26
N ALA A 195 -32.37 42.72 -20.40
CA ALA A 195 -33.38 43.09 -21.39
C ALA A 195 -34.82 43.00 -20.83
N SER A 196 -35.14 41.94 -20.09
CA SER A 196 -36.46 41.75 -19.49
C SER A 196 -36.77 42.78 -18.39
N VAL A 197 -35.77 43.12 -17.57
CA VAL A 197 -35.90 44.16 -16.55
C VAL A 197 -36.14 45.53 -17.20
N THR A 198 -35.39 45.86 -18.26
CA THR A 198 -35.55 47.12 -18.98
C THR A 198 -36.95 47.25 -19.59
N GLN A 199 -37.42 46.19 -20.29
CA GLN A 199 -38.76 46.16 -20.87
C GLN A 199 -39.87 46.35 -19.82
N LYS A 200 -39.70 45.76 -18.64
CA LYS A 200 -40.68 45.89 -17.55
C LYS A 200 -40.72 47.32 -17.00
N ILE A 201 -39.56 47.96 -16.84
CA ILE A 201 -39.46 49.36 -16.39
C ILE A 201 -40.14 50.28 -17.41
N ASP A 202 -39.88 50.10 -18.70
CA ASP A 202 -40.47 50.92 -19.76
C ASP A 202 -42.00 50.76 -19.79
N THR A 203 -42.50 49.52 -19.66
CA THR A 203 -43.95 49.24 -19.61
C THR A 203 -44.60 49.88 -18.38
N GLU A 204 -43.96 49.84 -17.21
CA GLU A 204 -44.46 50.50 -16.00
C GLU A 204 -44.45 52.03 -16.10
N ALA A 205 -43.49 52.61 -16.83
CA ALA A 205 -43.43 54.04 -17.13
C ALA A 205 -44.58 54.45 -18.08
N ASP A 206 -44.78 53.72 -19.18
CA ASP A 206 -45.88 53.97 -20.13
C ASP A 206 -47.26 53.92 -19.46
N VAL A 207 -47.48 52.91 -18.60
CA VAL A 207 -48.73 52.80 -17.82
C VAL A 207 -48.92 53.99 -16.87
N ARG A 208 -47.83 54.47 -16.25
CA ARG A 208 -47.88 55.65 -15.36
C ARG A 208 -48.21 56.91 -16.14
N ASP A 209 -47.58 57.12 -17.30
CA ASP A 209 -47.80 58.30 -18.14
C ASP A 209 -49.21 58.32 -18.71
N GLN A 210 -49.73 57.18 -19.17
CA GLN A 210 -51.11 57.06 -19.62
C GLN A 210 -52.09 57.38 -18.49
N LYS A 211 -51.86 56.85 -17.28
CA LYS A 211 -52.70 57.15 -16.10
C LYS A 211 -52.67 58.64 -15.72
N MET A 212 -51.51 59.29 -15.82
CA MET A 212 -51.38 60.73 -15.58
C MET A 212 -52.13 61.56 -16.62
N LYS A 213 -52.10 61.13 -17.89
CA LYS A 213 -52.87 61.75 -18.97
C LYS A 213 -54.37 61.61 -18.76
N ASP A 214 -54.85 60.40 -18.51
CA ASP A 214 -56.28 60.13 -18.25
C ASP A 214 -56.80 60.94 -17.05
N MET A 215 -55.98 61.08 -16.00
CA MET A 215 -56.30 61.92 -14.85
C MET A 215 -56.35 63.42 -15.20
N GLY A 216 -55.46 63.89 -16.08
CA GLY A 216 -55.48 65.26 -16.60
C GLY A 216 -56.74 65.55 -17.41
N ASP A 217 -57.12 64.64 -18.30
CA ASP A 217 -58.33 64.75 -19.14
C ASP A 217 -59.60 64.78 -18.27
N ALA A 218 -59.70 63.88 -17.28
CA ALA A 218 -60.82 63.85 -16.34
C ALA A 218 -60.93 65.14 -15.50
N ILE A 219 -59.79 65.73 -15.09
CA ILE A 219 -59.78 67.03 -14.40
C ILE A 219 -60.28 68.13 -15.35
N SER A 220 -59.87 68.14 -16.61
CA SER A 220 -60.31 69.13 -17.59
C SER A 220 -61.83 69.11 -17.79
N GLU A 221 -62.44 67.93 -17.88
CA GLU A 221 -63.90 67.79 -18.03
C GLU A 221 -64.69 68.40 -16.85
N ILE A 222 -64.15 68.33 -15.62
CA ILE A 222 -64.80 68.91 -14.42
C ILE A 222 -64.88 70.44 -14.49
N PHE A 223 -63.97 71.10 -15.21
CA PHE A 223 -63.87 72.57 -15.26
C PHE A 223 -64.51 73.21 -16.50
N THR A 224 -65.12 72.42 -17.40
CA THR A 224 -65.89 72.90 -18.58
C THR A 224 -67.38 72.83 -18.35
#